data_AF-A0A944D638-F1
#
_entry.id   AF-A0A944D638-F1
#
_cell.length_a   1.000
_cell.length_b   1.000
_cell.length_c   1.000
_cell.angle_alpha   90.00
_cell.angle_beta   90.00
_cell.angle_gamma   90.00
#
_symmetry.space_group_name_H-M   'P 1'
#
loop_
_entity.id
_entity.type
_entity.pdbx_description
1 polymer ?
#
loop_
_entity_poly.entity_id
_entity_poly.type
_entity_poly.pdbx_seq_one_letter_code
_entity_poly.pdbx_strand_id
1 'polypeptide(L)'
;MAQELNKYSKNVTQDPTQPAAQAMLHAIGLSKEDLKKPMIGIGSTGYEGNPCNMHLNELATYVKKGVQNANLTGLIFNTIGVSDGISMGTFGMRYSLPSRDVIADSMETVVQAMNYDGLATIVGCDKNMPGALMAMIRLNRPSILVYGGTIASGCSGGKKLDVVSAFEAWGEKVAGKIDEKAYAEVIENACPGAGACGGMYTANTMASAIEALGMACLLYTS
;
A
#
# COMPACT_ATOMS: atom_id res chain seq x y z
N MET A 1 28.78 -6.61 -22.43
CA MET A 1 27.53 -6.01 -22.93
C MET A 1 26.77 -5.47 -21.74
N ALA A 2 26.32 -4.21 -21.77
CA ALA A 2 25.47 -3.67 -20.70
C ALA A 2 24.18 -4.49 -20.63
N GLN A 3 23.74 -4.85 -19.43
CA GLN A 3 22.54 -5.66 -19.24
C GLN A 3 21.30 -4.84 -19.61
N GLU A 4 20.48 -5.36 -20.52
CA GLU A 4 19.22 -4.72 -20.91
C GLU A 4 18.23 -4.79 -19.73
N LEU A 5 17.82 -3.62 -19.24
CA LEU A 5 17.00 -3.49 -18.03
C LEU A 5 15.50 -3.45 -18.32
N ASN A 6 15.10 -3.05 -19.54
CA ASN A 6 13.71 -2.88 -19.96
C ASN A 6 13.15 -4.12 -20.69
N LYS A 7 13.29 -5.29 -20.05
CA LYS A 7 12.99 -6.61 -20.64
C LYS A 7 11.55 -6.75 -21.15
N TYR A 8 10.59 -6.10 -20.51
CA TYR A 8 9.17 -6.18 -20.82
C TYR A 8 8.68 -4.92 -21.53
N SER A 9 9.02 -3.73 -21.01
CA SER A 9 8.46 -2.48 -21.54
C SER A 9 8.85 -2.20 -22.99
N LYS A 10 10.00 -2.74 -23.45
CA LYS A 10 10.39 -2.66 -24.87
C LYS A 10 9.34 -3.20 -25.84
N ASN A 11 8.50 -4.14 -25.41
CA ASN A 11 7.40 -4.68 -26.22
C ASN A 11 6.40 -3.58 -26.62
N VAL A 12 6.21 -2.56 -25.78
CA VAL A 12 5.27 -1.47 -26.04
C VAL A 12 5.98 -0.15 -26.38
N THR A 13 7.28 -0.03 -26.09
CA THR A 13 8.05 1.20 -26.32
C THR A 13 8.97 1.17 -27.54
N GLN A 14 9.39 -0.02 -28.00
CA GLN A 14 10.39 -0.17 -29.06
C GLN A 14 9.92 -1.07 -30.22
N ASP A 15 8.87 -1.86 -30.04
CA ASP A 15 8.29 -2.67 -31.11
C ASP A 15 7.61 -1.76 -32.16
N PRO A 16 8.07 -1.75 -33.43
CA PRO A 16 7.47 -0.94 -34.49
C PRO A 16 6.04 -1.36 -34.83
N THR A 17 5.61 -2.56 -34.44
CA THR A 17 4.22 -3.04 -34.61
C THR A 17 3.27 -2.49 -33.54
N GLN A 18 3.77 -1.74 -32.56
CA GLN A 18 2.98 -1.15 -31.46
C GLN A 18 2.92 0.39 -31.50
N PRO A 19 2.54 1.04 -32.63
CA PRO A 19 2.54 2.50 -32.74
C PRO A 19 1.49 3.16 -31.84
N ALA A 20 0.36 2.48 -31.58
CA ALA A 20 -0.69 3.00 -30.70
C ALA A 20 -0.23 3.10 -29.24
N ALA A 21 0.52 2.10 -28.75
CA ALA A 21 1.08 2.12 -27.40
C ALA A 21 2.07 3.29 -27.24
N GLN A 22 2.97 3.48 -28.20
CA GLN A 22 3.93 4.58 -28.19
C GLN A 22 3.23 5.95 -28.22
N ALA A 23 2.16 6.11 -29.01
CA ALA A 23 1.37 7.34 -29.05
C ALA A 23 0.72 7.66 -27.69
N MET A 24 0.13 6.65 -27.04
CA MET A 24 -0.45 6.80 -25.69
C MET A 24 0.62 7.16 -24.64
N LEU A 25 1.80 6.54 -24.73
CA LEU A 25 2.90 6.83 -23.82
C LEU A 25 3.47 8.25 -23.99
N HIS A 26 3.50 8.76 -25.23
CA HIS A 26 3.80 10.16 -25.47
C HIS A 26 2.72 11.10 -24.93
N ALA A 27 1.44 10.74 -25.03
CA ALA A 27 0.33 11.55 -24.53
C ALA A 27 0.36 11.73 -23.00
N ILE A 28 0.88 10.76 -22.24
CA ILE A 28 1.11 10.89 -20.80
C ILE A 28 2.41 11.66 -20.45
N GLY A 29 3.11 12.19 -21.46
CA GLY A 29 4.28 13.06 -21.29
C GLY A 29 5.65 12.39 -21.36
N LEU A 30 5.75 11.12 -21.78
CA LEU A 30 7.05 10.46 -21.92
C LEU A 30 7.76 10.89 -23.20
N SER A 31 9.04 11.25 -23.09
CA SER A 31 9.89 11.54 -24.24
C SER A 31 10.41 10.25 -24.90
N LYS A 32 10.98 10.37 -26.11
CA LYS A 32 11.65 9.24 -26.78
C LYS A 32 12.79 8.63 -25.94
N GLU A 33 13.45 9.44 -25.11
CA GLU A 33 14.49 8.93 -24.21
C GLU A 33 13.88 8.20 -23.00
N ASP A 34 12.72 8.62 -22.50
CA ASP A 34 12.02 7.92 -21.42
C ASP A 34 11.49 6.54 -21.85
N LEU A 35 11.10 6.40 -23.12
CA LEU A 35 10.68 5.13 -23.71
C LEU A 35 11.79 4.06 -23.77
N LYS A 36 13.06 4.48 -23.66
CA LYS A 36 14.21 3.56 -23.58
C LYS A 36 14.52 3.12 -22.15
N LYS A 37 13.96 3.80 -21.14
CA LYS A 37 14.20 3.49 -19.72
C LYS A 37 13.28 2.36 -19.27
N PRO A 38 13.68 1.54 -18.29
CA PRO A 38 12.78 0.59 -17.65
C PRO A 38 11.58 1.31 -17.02
N MET A 39 10.40 0.71 -17.16
CA MET A 39 9.16 1.25 -16.62
C MET A 39 8.81 0.54 -15.30
N ILE A 40 8.68 1.31 -14.23
CA ILE A 40 8.36 0.81 -12.90
C ILE A 40 6.92 1.20 -12.57
N GLY A 41 6.07 0.19 -12.34
CA GLY A 41 4.74 0.39 -11.80
C GLY A 41 4.82 0.71 -10.31
N ILE A 42 4.15 1.78 -9.88
CA ILE A 42 4.10 2.20 -8.48
C ILE A 42 2.66 2.00 -7.99
N GLY A 43 2.39 0.84 -7.39
CA GLY A 43 1.05 0.39 -6.99
C GLY A 43 0.70 0.82 -5.57
N SER A 44 -0.15 1.83 -5.43
CA SER A 44 -0.64 2.33 -4.15
C SER A 44 -1.96 1.70 -3.73
N THR A 45 -2.14 1.41 -2.45
CA THR A 45 -3.45 1.07 -1.84
C THR A 45 -4.08 2.26 -1.13
N GLY A 46 -3.72 3.49 -1.51
CA GLY A 46 -4.16 4.71 -0.84
C GLY A 46 -5.59 5.14 -1.17
N TYR A 47 -6.38 5.39 -0.14
CA TYR A 47 -7.74 5.93 -0.19
C TYR A 47 -8.07 6.67 1.12
N GLU A 48 -8.97 7.65 1.07
CA GLU A 48 -9.22 8.58 2.18
C GLU A 48 -10.02 7.98 3.34
N GLY A 49 -10.86 6.98 3.07
CA GLY A 49 -11.78 6.39 4.04
C GLY A 49 -11.14 5.48 5.11
N ASN A 50 -9.82 5.50 5.28
CA ASN A 50 -9.13 4.73 6.31
C ASN A 50 -7.81 5.40 6.72
N PRO A 51 -7.55 5.60 8.03
CA PRO A 51 -6.29 6.17 8.50
C PRO A 51 -5.06 5.35 8.07
N CYS A 52 -5.21 4.03 7.88
CA CYS A 52 -4.11 3.17 7.42
C CYS A 52 -3.66 3.48 5.98
N ASN A 53 -4.51 4.12 5.17
CA ASN A 53 -4.31 4.24 3.72
C ASN A 53 -4.31 5.70 3.23
N MET A 54 -4.83 6.66 3.99
CA MET A 54 -5.08 8.02 3.51
C MET A 54 -3.82 8.77 3.07
N HIS A 55 -2.64 8.45 3.61
CA HIS A 55 -1.35 9.06 3.29
C HIS A 55 -0.57 8.33 2.19
N LEU A 56 -0.99 7.14 1.76
CA LEU A 56 -0.18 6.30 0.86
C LEU A 56 -0.02 6.88 -0.54
N ASN A 57 -0.98 7.67 -1.01
CA ASN A 57 -0.89 8.33 -2.31
C ASN A 57 0.20 9.41 -2.33
N GLU A 58 0.39 10.11 -1.21
CA GLU A 58 1.50 11.04 -1.05
C GLU A 58 2.83 10.28 -1.03
N LEU A 59 2.90 9.17 -0.28
CA LEU A 59 4.07 8.27 -0.28
C LEU A 59 4.44 7.77 -1.67
N ALA A 60 3.46 7.43 -2.51
CA ALA A 60 3.69 7.02 -3.89
C ALA A 60 4.39 8.11 -4.73
N THR A 61 4.13 9.40 -4.43
CA THR A 61 4.83 10.50 -5.11
C THR A 61 6.32 10.58 -4.73
N TYR A 62 6.67 10.28 -3.48
CA TYR A 62 8.08 10.21 -3.05
C TYR A 62 8.80 9.02 -3.69
N VAL A 63 8.14 7.86 -3.75
CA VAL A 63 8.67 6.69 -4.47
C VAL A 63 8.89 7.02 -5.94
N LYS A 64 7.94 7.70 -6.60
CA LYS A 64 8.10 8.15 -8.00
C LYS A 64 9.31 9.05 -8.20
N LYS A 65 9.54 10.02 -7.29
CA LYS A 65 10.74 10.86 -7.33
C LYS A 65 12.01 10.02 -7.22
N GLY A 66 12.04 9.03 -6.31
CA GLY A 66 13.17 8.11 -6.18
C GLY A 66 13.45 7.30 -7.45
N VAL A 67 12.41 6.76 -8.08
CA VAL A 67 12.50 6.04 -9.37
C VAL A 67 13.05 6.95 -10.48
N GLN A 68 12.56 8.18 -10.57
CA GLN A 68 13.03 9.14 -11.56
C GLN A 68 14.50 9.56 -11.33
N ASN A 69 14.91 9.73 -10.08
CA ASN A 69 16.31 10.01 -9.72
C ASN A 69 17.27 8.86 -10.08
N ALA A 70 16.77 7.63 -10.12
CA ALA A 70 17.50 6.46 -10.60
C ALA A 70 17.51 6.33 -12.14
N ASN A 71 17.05 7.35 -12.87
CA ASN A 71 16.91 7.37 -14.33
C ASN A 71 15.99 6.26 -14.88
N LEU A 72 14.90 5.97 -14.15
CA LEU A 72 13.85 5.03 -14.53
C LEU A 72 12.52 5.78 -14.77
N THR A 73 11.59 5.16 -15.49
CA THR A 73 10.25 5.72 -15.73
C THR A 73 9.27 5.20 -14.69
N GLY A 74 8.86 6.03 -13.74
CA GLY A 74 7.89 5.66 -12.69
C GLY A 74 6.45 6.07 -13.03
N LEU A 75 5.53 5.11 -13.07
CA LEU A 75 4.10 5.33 -13.31
C LEU A 75 3.28 4.85 -12.11
N ILE A 76 2.57 5.79 -11.46
CA ILE A 76 1.71 5.50 -10.31
C ILE A 76 0.37 4.96 -10.80
N PHE A 77 -0.09 3.89 -10.17
CA PHE A 77 -1.44 3.39 -10.27
C PHE A 77 -1.95 3.02 -8.88
N ASN A 78 -3.27 2.83 -8.76
CA ASN A 78 -3.92 2.51 -7.50
C ASN A 78 -4.67 1.19 -7.59
N THR A 79 -4.78 0.51 -6.45
CA THR A 79 -5.70 -0.60 -6.24
C THR A 79 -6.53 -0.37 -4.98
N ILE A 80 -7.51 -1.23 -4.75
CA ILE A 80 -8.48 -1.11 -3.67
C ILE A 80 -7.88 -1.44 -2.30
N GLY A 81 -8.62 -1.13 -1.25
CA GLY A 81 -8.36 -1.58 0.11
C GLY A 81 -9.65 -1.54 0.93
N VAL A 82 -9.64 -2.23 2.06
CA VAL A 82 -10.75 -2.28 3.01
C VAL A 82 -10.20 -2.10 4.43
N SER A 83 -10.97 -1.45 5.29
CA SER A 83 -10.59 -1.23 6.69
C SER A 83 -11.18 -2.34 7.56
N ASP A 84 -10.30 -3.19 8.10
CA ASP A 84 -10.70 -4.24 9.06
C ASP A 84 -11.23 -3.62 10.35
N GLY A 85 -10.67 -2.48 10.77
CA GLY A 85 -11.16 -1.74 11.95
C GLY A 85 -12.60 -1.24 11.80
N ILE A 86 -12.95 -0.65 10.65
CA ILE A 86 -14.30 -0.13 10.39
C ILE A 86 -15.30 -1.26 10.13
N SER A 87 -14.89 -2.32 9.43
CA SER A 87 -15.81 -3.40 9.05
C SER A 87 -16.08 -4.41 10.16
N MET A 88 -15.28 -4.39 11.24
CA MET A 88 -15.40 -5.30 12.39
C MET A 88 -16.83 -5.30 12.96
N GLY A 89 -17.38 -6.48 13.19
CA GLY A 89 -18.74 -6.63 13.76
C GLY A 89 -19.89 -6.36 12.77
N THR A 90 -19.60 -6.09 11.49
CA THR A 90 -20.63 -5.83 10.46
C THR A 90 -20.62 -6.89 9.35
N PHE A 91 -21.63 -6.85 8.47
CA PHE A 91 -21.64 -7.66 7.24
C PHE A 91 -20.42 -7.39 6.33
N GLY A 92 -19.83 -6.20 6.42
CA GLY A 92 -18.66 -5.80 5.62
C GLY A 92 -17.43 -6.69 5.84
N MET A 93 -17.29 -7.31 7.02
CA MET A 93 -16.15 -8.18 7.34
C MET A 93 -16.01 -9.38 6.39
N ARG A 94 -17.11 -9.79 5.74
CA ARG A 94 -17.10 -10.85 4.70
C ARG A 94 -16.26 -10.47 3.47
N TYR A 95 -16.00 -9.19 3.26
CA TYR A 95 -15.22 -8.66 2.15
C TYR A 95 -13.76 -8.32 2.54
N SER A 96 -13.39 -8.48 3.81
CA SER A 96 -12.01 -8.25 4.28
C SER A 96 -11.03 -9.20 3.59
N LEU A 97 -11.12 -10.50 3.86
CA LEU A 97 -10.16 -11.48 3.33
C LEU A 97 -10.13 -11.55 1.79
N PRO A 98 -11.28 -11.55 1.07
CA PRO A 98 -11.27 -11.53 -0.39
C PRO A 98 -10.54 -10.32 -1.00
N SER A 99 -10.47 -9.19 -0.28
CA SER A 99 -9.74 -8.01 -0.78
C SER A 99 -8.25 -8.29 -1.03
N ARG A 100 -7.63 -9.23 -0.29
CA ARG A 100 -6.25 -9.68 -0.51
C ARG A 100 -6.06 -10.18 -1.94
N ASP A 101 -6.95 -11.05 -2.40
CA ASP A 101 -6.86 -11.68 -3.71
C ASP A 101 -7.18 -10.66 -4.82
N VAL A 102 -8.17 -9.78 -4.59
CA VAL A 102 -8.47 -8.67 -5.51
C VAL A 102 -7.27 -7.74 -5.68
N ILE A 103 -6.56 -7.42 -4.59
CA ILE A 103 -5.34 -6.59 -4.64
C ILE A 103 -4.25 -7.29 -5.45
N ALA A 104 -4.04 -8.60 -5.19
CA ALA A 104 -3.04 -9.38 -5.92
C ALA A 104 -3.34 -9.41 -7.43
N ASP A 105 -4.57 -9.75 -7.79
CA ASP A 105 -5.03 -9.84 -9.17
C ASP A 105 -5.00 -8.47 -9.87
N SER A 106 -5.35 -7.40 -9.15
CA SER A 106 -5.34 -6.03 -9.66
C SER A 106 -3.92 -5.56 -10.00
N MET A 107 -2.95 -5.74 -9.10
CA MET A 107 -1.56 -5.37 -9.36
C MET A 107 -0.94 -6.22 -10.47
N GLU A 108 -1.20 -7.53 -10.46
CA GLU A 108 -0.77 -8.45 -11.51
C GLU A 108 -1.30 -8.03 -12.88
N THR A 109 -2.60 -7.71 -12.96
CA THR A 109 -3.26 -7.26 -14.19
C THR A 109 -2.59 -6.02 -14.76
N VAL A 110 -2.37 -4.98 -13.94
CA VAL A 110 -1.78 -3.72 -14.41
C VAL A 110 -0.34 -3.95 -14.90
N VAL A 111 0.49 -4.64 -14.12
CA VAL A 111 1.91 -4.85 -14.47
C VAL A 111 2.06 -5.71 -15.72
N GLN A 112 1.23 -6.74 -15.89
CA GLN A 112 1.24 -7.57 -17.09
C GLN A 112 0.74 -6.80 -18.31
N ALA A 113 -0.43 -6.17 -18.22
CA ALA A 113 -1.05 -5.46 -19.35
C ALA A 113 -0.19 -4.30 -19.84
N MET A 114 0.41 -3.53 -18.91
CA MET A 114 1.22 -2.37 -19.22
C MET A 114 2.69 -2.71 -19.51
N ASN A 115 3.08 -3.99 -19.47
CA ASN A 115 4.45 -4.44 -19.71
C ASN A 115 5.50 -3.75 -18.79
N TYR A 116 5.16 -3.44 -17.54
CA TYR A 116 6.13 -2.81 -16.62
C TYR A 116 7.25 -3.77 -16.23
N ASP A 117 8.48 -3.27 -16.18
CA ASP A 117 9.67 -4.07 -15.90
C ASP A 117 9.84 -4.44 -14.42
N GLY A 118 9.24 -3.64 -13.54
CA GLY A 118 9.25 -3.86 -12.09
C GLY A 118 8.06 -3.22 -11.39
N LEU A 119 7.95 -3.49 -10.08
CA LEU A 119 6.82 -3.08 -9.25
C LEU A 119 7.29 -2.57 -7.89
N ALA A 120 6.96 -1.33 -7.54
CA ALA A 120 7.05 -0.82 -6.18
C ALA A 120 5.64 -0.73 -5.58
N THR A 121 5.37 -1.44 -4.49
CA THR A 121 4.05 -1.44 -3.86
C THR A 121 4.03 -0.57 -2.61
N ILE A 122 3.02 0.28 -2.44
CA ILE A 122 2.82 1.09 -1.23
C ILE A 122 1.56 0.59 -0.51
N VAL A 123 1.77 -0.04 0.64
CA VAL A 123 0.74 -0.77 1.39
C VAL A 123 0.67 -0.31 2.84
N GLY A 124 -0.51 -0.31 3.44
CA GLY A 124 -0.70 0.17 4.82
C GLY A 124 -1.56 -0.71 5.70
N CYS A 125 -2.66 -1.27 5.18
CA CYS A 125 -3.62 -2.02 5.99
C CYS A 125 -3.46 -3.54 5.86
N ASP A 126 -3.99 -4.26 6.84
CA ASP A 126 -3.86 -5.71 7.07
C ASP A 126 -3.73 -6.56 5.79
N LYS A 127 -4.77 -6.59 4.94
CA LYS A 127 -4.83 -7.44 3.74
C LYS A 127 -4.03 -6.89 2.54
N ASN A 128 -3.57 -5.63 2.61
CA ASN A 128 -2.80 -5.01 1.54
C ASN A 128 -1.42 -5.65 1.40
N MET A 129 -0.73 -5.87 2.52
CA MET A 129 0.63 -6.43 2.56
C MET A 129 0.73 -7.80 1.88
N PRO A 130 -0.06 -8.83 2.28
CA PRO A 130 -0.01 -10.13 1.61
C PRO A 130 -0.52 -10.07 0.17
N GLY A 131 -1.52 -9.23 -0.16
CA GLY A 131 -2.00 -9.09 -1.54
C GLY A 131 -0.93 -8.56 -2.49
N ALA A 132 -0.21 -7.52 -2.07
CA ALA A 132 0.93 -6.98 -2.82
C ALA A 132 2.06 -8.01 -2.96
N LEU A 133 2.42 -8.70 -1.87
CA LEU A 133 3.46 -9.73 -1.91
C LEU A 133 3.09 -10.88 -2.87
N MET A 134 1.83 -11.31 -2.88
CA MET A 134 1.34 -12.32 -3.83
C MET A 134 1.52 -11.86 -5.27
N ALA A 135 1.15 -10.62 -5.60
CA ALA A 135 1.37 -10.07 -6.94
C ALA A 135 2.86 -10.05 -7.32
N MET A 136 3.73 -9.59 -6.41
CA MET A 136 5.18 -9.56 -6.63
C MET A 136 5.74 -10.94 -6.97
N ILE A 137 5.34 -11.96 -6.21
CA ILE A 137 5.78 -13.35 -6.42
C ILE A 137 5.24 -13.91 -7.73
N ARG A 138 3.94 -13.71 -8.04
CA ARG A 138 3.33 -14.20 -9.29
C ARG A 138 3.97 -13.58 -10.52
N LEU A 139 4.26 -12.28 -10.47
CA LEU A 139 4.92 -11.56 -11.56
C LEU A 139 6.36 -12.00 -11.76
N ASN A 140 7.06 -12.39 -10.68
CA ASN A 140 8.49 -12.70 -10.70
C ASN A 140 9.32 -11.63 -11.41
N ARG A 141 9.01 -10.36 -11.14
CA ARG A 141 9.71 -9.17 -11.63
C ARG A 141 10.40 -8.46 -10.46
N PRO A 142 11.50 -7.72 -10.70
CA PRO A 142 12.12 -6.88 -9.69
C PRO A 142 11.07 -6.03 -8.98
N SER A 143 10.96 -6.21 -7.68
CA SER A 143 9.91 -5.57 -6.91
C SER A 143 10.33 -5.27 -5.48
N ILE A 144 9.70 -4.25 -4.90
CA ILE A 144 9.96 -3.82 -3.52
C ILE A 144 8.65 -3.39 -2.86
N LEU A 145 8.48 -3.74 -1.60
CA LEU A 145 7.34 -3.35 -0.79
C LEU A 145 7.70 -2.20 0.15
N VAL A 146 6.92 -1.13 0.11
CA VAL A 146 7.03 0.04 0.99
C VAL A 146 5.84 0.01 1.95
N TYR A 147 6.13 -0.19 3.23
CA TYR A 147 5.12 -0.13 4.27
C TYR A 147 4.82 1.34 4.63
N GLY A 148 3.53 1.68 4.72
CA GLY A 148 3.04 3.02 5.02
C GLY A 148 3.32 3.47 6.46
N GLY A 149 3.68 2.54 7.35
CA GLY A 149 4.00 2.85 8.74
C GLY A 149 2.81 2.69 9.69
N THR A 150 3.15 2.63 10.98
CA THR A 150 2.20 2.45 12.08
C THR A 150 1.66 3.79 12.58
N ILE A 151 0.41 3.81 13.03
CA ILE A 151 -0.21 4.96 13.67
C ILE A 151 0.47 5.21 15.03
N ALA A 152 0.57 6.49 15.43
CA ALA A 152 0.94 6.87 16.78
C ALA A 152 -0.17 6.49 17.77
N SER A 153 0.19 6.20 19.03
CA SER A 153 -0.80 5.95 20.08
C SER A 153 -1.59 7.22 20.38
N GLY A 154 -2.92 7.09 20.46
CA GLY A 154 -3.80 8.11 20.99
C GLY A 154 -3.55 8.40 22.47
N CYS A 155 -4.13 9.48 23.00
CA CYS A 155 -4.00 9.83 24.41
C CYS A 155 -5.28 10.48 24.94
N SER A 156 -5.80 9.97 26.06
CA SER A 156 -6.88 10.60 26.84
C SER A 156 -6.57 10.43 28.32
N GLY A 157 -6.67 11.51 29.10
CA GLY A 157 -6.41 11.50 30.55
C GLY A 157 -5.04 10.94 30.97
N GLY A 158 -4.01 11.02 30.11
CA GLY A 158 -2.68 10.45 30.36
C GLY A 158 -2.55 8.94 30.11
N LYS A 159 -3.61 8.27 29.64
CA LYS A 159 -3.58 6.87 29.19
C LYS A 159 -3.36 6.82 27.68
N LYS A 160 -2.48 5.91 27.25
CA LYS A 160 -2.31 5.59 25.83
C LYS A 160 -3.52 4.82 25.34
N LEU A 161 -4.03 5.23 24.19
CA LEU A 161 -5.16 4.61 23.51
C LEU A 161 -4.74 4.05 22.16
N ASP A 162 -5.46 3.02 21.73
CA ASP A 162 -5.37 2.42 20.40
C ASP A 162 -6.77 1.96 19.94
N VAL A 163 -6.84 1.32 18.77
CA VAL A 163 -8.11 0.82 18.23
C VAL A 163 -8.76 -0.24 19.13
N VAL A 164 -7.96 -1.04 19.86
CA VAL A 164 -8.48 -2.03 20.81
C VAL A 164 -9.09 -1.36 22.02
N SER A 165 -8.52 -0.25 22.48
CA SER A 165 -9.08 0.58 23.55
C SER A 165 -10.51 1.02 23.22
N ALA A 166 -10.80 1.34 21.95
CA ALA A 166 -12.15 1.67 21.52
C ALA A 166 -13.11 0.47 21.55
N PHE A 167 -12.63 -0.73 21.18
CA PHE A 167 -13.41 -1.97 21.30
C PHE A 167 -13.66 -2.37 22.77
N GLU A 168 -12.65 -2.23 23.63
CA GLU A 168 -12.74 -2.50 25.06
C GLU A 168 -13.67 -1.52 25.77
N ALA A 169 -13.63 -0.23 25.39
CA ALA A 169 -14.50 0.81 25.94
C ALA A 169 -15.98 0.48 25.74
N TRP A 170 -16.37 -0.17 24.64
CA TRP A 170 -17.74 -0.67 24.47
C TRP A 170 -18.10 -1.71 25.54
N GLY A 171 -17.20 -2.67 25.80
CA GLY A 171 -17.40 -3.67 26.84
C GLY A 171 -17.48 -3.06 28.25
N GLU A 172 -16.62 -2.08 28.54
CA GLU A 172 -16.64 -1.35 29.80
C GLU A 172 -17.92 -0.53 30.00
N LYS A 173 -18.42 0.09 28.94
CA LYS A 173 -19.68 0.84 28.94
C LYS A 173 -20.87 -0.09 29.25
N VAL A 174 -20.95 -1.23 28.56
CA VAL A 174 -22.02 -2.22 28.79
C VAL A 174 -21.93 -2.82 30.21
N ALA A 175 -20.72 -2.99 30.74
CA ALA A 175 -20.50 -3.43 32.12
C ALA A 175 -20.74 -2.34 33.18
N GLY A 176 -21.07 -1.11 32.78
CA GLY A 176 -21.30 0.02 33.69
C GLY A 176 -20.04 0.57 34.36
N LYS A 177 -18.85 0.28 33.81
CA LYS A 177 -17.55 0.74 34.35
C LYS A 177 -17.16 2.15 33.89
N ILE A 178 -17.62 2.56 32.72
CA ILE A 178 -17.39 3.91 32.17
C ILE A 178 -18.73 4.56 31.80
N ASP A 179 -18.77 5.89 31.83
CA ASP A 179 -19.93 6.68 31.42
C ASP A 179 -19.88 7.05 29.93
N GLU A 180 -20.96 7.64 29.42
CA GLU A 180 -21.07 8.05 28.00
C GLU A 180 -19.97 9.06 27.60
N LYS A 181 -19.57 9.93 28.53
CA LYS A 181 -18.56 10.96 28.28
C LYS A 181 -17.17 10.35 28.15
N ALA A 182 -16.77 9.47 29.07
CA ALA A 182 -15.52 8.74 28.99
C ALA A 182 -15.47 7.83 27.76
N TYR A 183 -16.60 7.21 27.39
CA TYR A 183 -16.70 6.42 26.16
C TYR A 183 -16.45 7.26 24.90
N ALA A 184 -17.11 8.42 24.79
CA ALA A 184 -16.91 9.34 23.66
C ALA A 184 -15.46 9.85 23.59
N GLU A 185 -14.86 10.21 24.73
CA GLU A 185 -13.48 10.67 24.79
C GLU A 185 -12.48 9.62 24.28
N VAL A 186 -12.70 8.33 24.59
CA VAL A 186 -11.87 7.24 24.06
C VAL A 186 -12.00 7.14 22.54
N ILE A 187 -13.22 7.20 21.99
CA ILE A 187 -13.45 7.09 20.55
C ILE A 187 -12.80 8.24 19.78
N GLU A 188 -12.93 9.47 20.28
CA GLU A 188 -12.40 10.66 19.62
C GLU A 188 -10.87 10.72 19.64
N ASN A 189 -10.23 10.10 20.62
CA ASN A 189 -8.77 10.21 20.82
C ASN A 189 -7.99 8.93 20.49
N ALA A 190 -8.64 7.80 20.18
CA ALA A 190 -7.96 6.52 19.94
C ALA A 190 -7.08 6.48 18.68
N CYS A 191 -7.48 7.21 17.61
CA CYS A 191 -6.80 7.19 16.32
C CYS A 191 -6.36 8.62 15.94
N PRO A 192 -5.15 9.08 16.35
CA PRO A 192 -4.75 10.48 16.24
C PRO A 192 -4.33 10.92 14.83
N GLY A 193 -4.20 10.01 13.86
CA GLY A 193 -3.73 10.37 12.52
C GLY A 193 -3.54 9.18 11.58
N ALA A 194 -2.64 9.34 10.60
CA ALA A 194 -2.35 8.33 9.58
C ALA A 194 -1.49 7.19 10.13
N GLY A 195 -1.71 5.98 9.59
CA GLY A 195 -0.92 4.79 9.87
C GLY A 195 -1.76 3.55 10.19
N ALA A 196 -1.14 2.39 10.10
CA ALA A 196 -1.76 1.12 10.45
C ALA A 196 -1.96 0.97 11.97
N CYS A 197 -2.74 -0.02 12.41
CA CYS A 197 -2.99 -0.25 13.83
C CYS A 197 -1.68 -0.43 14.64
N GLY A 198 -1.56 0.26 15.78
CA GLY A 198 -0.31 0.40 16.54
C GLY A 198 0.26 -0.86 17.18
N GLY A 199 -0.59 -1.84 17.51
CA GLY A 199 -0.17 -3.10 18.13
C GLY A 199 0.45 -4.10 17.14
N MET A 200 0.99 -5.22 17.65
CA MET A 200 1.43 -6.37 16.86
C MET A 200 0.25 -7.19 16.33
N TYR A 201 -0.63 -6.53 15.58
CA TYR A 201 -1.68 -7.15 14.78
C TYR A 201 -1.13 -7.53 13.41
N THR A 202 -1.97 -8.07 12.54
CA THR A 202 -1.57 -8.57 11.23
C THR A 202 -0.74 -7.56 10.43
N ALA A 203 -1.07 -6.26 10.49
CA ALA A 203 -0.34 -5.25 9.72
C ALA A 203 1.14 -5.18 10.09
N ASN A 204 1.46 -4.98 11.38
CA ASN A 204 2.83 -4.92 11.86
C ASN A 204 3.52 -6.29 11.82
N THR A 205 2.80 -7.39 12.11
CA THR A 205 3.34 -8.74 11.98
C THR A 205 3.77 -9.05 10.54
N MET A 206 2.93 -8.70 9.56
CA MET A 206 3.25 -8.90 8.15
C MET A 206 4.36 -7.96 7.68
N ALA A 207 4.39 -6.70 8.14
CA ALA A 207 5.48 -5.79 7.83
C ALA A 207 6.83 -6.37 8.30
N SER A 208 6.92 -6.81 9.56
CA SER A 208 8.14 -7.44 10.09
C SER A 208 8.49 -8.75 9.38
N ALA A 209 7.50 -9.58 9.04
CA ALA A 209 7.75 -10.83 8.31
C ALA A 209 8.29 -10.57 6.88
N ILE A 210 7.73 -9.58 6.17
CA ILE A 210 8.15 -9.22 4.81
C ILE A 210 9.55 -8.60 4.81
N GLU A 211 9.88 -7.82 5.84
CA GLU A 211 11.23 -7.32 6.06
C GLU A 211 12.22 -8.46 6.30
N ALA A 212 11.88 -9.43 7.16
CA ALA A 212 12.71 -10.62 7.40
C ALA A 212 12.90 -11.48 6.14
N LEU A 213 11.94 -11.47 5.21
CA LEU A 213 12.04 -12.11 3.90
C LEU A 213 12.90 -11.32 2.88
N GLY A 214 13.34 -10.11 3.22
CA GLY A 214 14.14 -9.25 2.33
C GLY A 214 13.33 -8.61 1.19
N MET A 215 12.00 -8.55 1.32
CA MET A 215 11.09 -8.08 0.26
C MET A 215 10.59 -6.63 0.49
N ALA A 216 10.83 -6.07 1.68
CA ALA A 216 10.50 -4.69 2.01
C ALA A 216 11.70 -3.75 1.89
N CYS A 217 11.44 -2.47 1.61
CA CYS A 217 12.47 -1.44 1.63
C CYS A 217 12.98 -1.20 3.05
N LEU A 218 14.28 -1.39 3.26
CA LEU A 218 15.03 -1.07 4.47
C LEU A 218 14.96 0.45 4.71
N LEU A 219 14.00 0.91 5.52
CA LEU A 219 14.00 2.30 5.97
C LEU A 219 14.25 2.47 7.47
N TYR A 220 14.00 1.49 8.36
CA TYR A 220 14.37 1.62 9.79
C TYR A 220 14.53 0.29 10.58
N THR A 221 15.77 -0.19 10.75
CA THR A 221 16.25 -0.77 12.04
C THR A 221 17.50 -0.02 12.51
N SER A 222 17.39 1.30 12.65
CA SER A 222 18.31 2.16 13.41
C SER A 222 17.66 3.50 13.67
#